data_AF-A0A5K1JYG3-F1
#
_entry.id   AF-A0A5K1JYG3-F1
#
_cell.length_a   1.000
_cell.length_b   1.000
_cell.length_c   1.000
_cell.angle_alpha   90.00
_cell.angle_beta   90.00
_cell.angle_gamma   90.00
#
_symmetry.space_group_name_H-M   'P 1'
#
loop_
_entity.id
_entity.type
_entity.pdbx_description
1 polymer ?
#
loop_
_entity_poly.entity_id
_entity_poly.type
_entity_poly.pdbx_seq_one_letter_code
_entity_poly.pdbx_strand_id
1 'polypeptide(L)'
;MAAYAFICYFPRLVLLLPHAVVLGVLLASHPSLKGRDVADAQPPKSAHPAPPIQTGEGSVDYLANLQAIQNLMGAVSDGCDVAVQFVPYLTYSSPYTNLILSFGLVSFLAMIPLVNMIPIRATCLVIGLLPFFVTHPFTQHTLLPILQSSGVILNSLHERALRFIDDDKLEDKHWRTELREVELWENERWIRGASSASDDLSKAEGTWAKNNLKLGERKAWTRGRDGWSGVGDDGSGEVSSNLTFSLSPGWFFVETEDWRPDLGGSWVPPDGADENGWVYTNDIWLYPHAHPLEDWMASGGMTRRRRWTRRIYYSPKTRV
;
A
#
# COMPACT_ATOMS: atom_id res chain seq x y z
N MET A 1 10.53 17.90 17.55
CA MET A 1 11.22 16.71 18.09
C MET A 1 10.89 16.42 19.55
N ALA A 2 11.00 17.38 20.48
CA ALA A 2 10.68 17.14 21.90
C ALA A 2 9.24 16.65 22.16
N ALA A 3 8.23 17.28 21.52
CA ALA A 3 6.83 16.84 21.62
C ALA A 3 6.62 15.42 21.07
N TYR A 4 7.28 15.08 19.96
CA TYR A 4 7.21 13.75 19.36
C TYR A 4 7.92 12.68 20.21
N ALA A 5 9.07 13.02 20.81
CA ALA A 5 9.77 12.15 21.76
C ALA A 5 8.89 11.86 23.00
N PHE A 6 8.17 12.87 23.49
CA PHE A 6 7.20 12.71 24.58
C PHE A 6 6.07 11.75 24.19
N ILE A 7 5.50 11.90 22.98
CA ILE A 7 4.47 11.00 22.44
C ILE A 7 5.01 9.56 22.35
N CYS A 8 6.26 9.37 21.93
CA CYS A 8 6.89 8.04 21.85
C CYS A 8 7.20 7.42 23.22
N TYR A 9 7.47 8.24 24.23
CA TYR A 9 7.80 7.77 25.58
C TYR A 9 6.53 7.32 26.34
N PHE A 10 5.42 8.04 26.20
CA PHE A 10 4.14 7.77 26.88
C PHE A 10 2.95 7.61 25.91
N PRO A 11 3.01 6.73 24.90
CA PRO A 11 1.98 6.72 23.86
C PRO A 11 0.63 6.20 24.38
N ARG A 12 0.65 5.36 25.43
CA ARG A 12 -0.56 4.89 26.10
C ARG A 12 -1.33 6.03 26.77
N LEU A 13 -0.59 6.98 27.36
CA LEU A 13 -1.17 8.15 28.01
C LEU A 13 -1.78 9.08 26.96
N VAL A 14 -1.11 9.29 25.82
CA VAL A 14 -1.65 10.10 24.73
C VAL A 14 -2.96 9.52 24.16
N LEU A 15 -3.09 8.20 24.05
CA LEU A 15 -4.29 7.55 23.51
C LEU A 15 -5.44 7.45 24.54
N LEU A 16 -5.13 7.17 25.81
CA LEU A 16 -6.15 6.93 26.83
C LEU A 16 -6.56 8.19 27.62
N LEU A 17 -5.66 9.18 27.77
CA LEU A 17 -5.90 10.37 28.57
C LEU A 17 -7.03 11.25 28.00
N PRO A 18 -7.13 11.52 26.67
CA PRO A 18 -8.23 12.31 26.15
C PRO A 18 -9.60 11.67 26.44
N HIS A 19 -9.70 10.35 26.35
CA HIS A 19 -10.92 9.61 26.67
C HIS A 19 -11.23 9.67 28.16
N ALA A 20 -10.22 9.48 29.02
CA ALA A 20 -10.37 9.58 30.47
C ALA A 20 -10.80 10.99 30.91
N VAL A 21 -10.28 12.05 30.27
CA VAL A 21 -10.66 13.44 30.55
C VAL A 21 -12.12 13.69 30.14
N VAL A 22 -12.51 13.31 28.92
CA VAL A 22 -13.89 13.49 28.44
C VAL A 22 -14.88 12.71 29.31
N LEU A 23 -14.58 11.44 29.62
CA LEU A 23 -15.42 10.63 30.51
C LEU A 23 -15.45 11.21 31.93
N GLY A 24 -14.33 11.70 32.45
CA GLY A 24 -14.26 12.34 33.76
C GLY A 24 -15.14 13.59 33.84
N VAL A 25 -15.08 14.46 32.82
CA VAL A 25 -15.93 15.65 32.72
C VAL A 25 -17.41 15.26 32.62
N LEU A 26 -17.74 14.31 31.74
CA LEU A 26 -19.12 13.82 31.56
C LEU A 26 -19.66 13.13 32.81
N LEU A 27 -18.84 12.43 33.58
CA LEU A 27 -19.28 11.84 34.84
C LEU A 27 -19.45 12.91 35.92
N ALA A 28 -18.50 13.85 36.05
CA ALA A 28 -18.59 14.94 37.02
C ALA A 28 -19.78 15.88 36.76
N SER A 29 -20.16 16.09 35.51
CA SER A 29 -21.31 16.94 35.13
C SER A 29 -22.64 16.20 35.12
N HIS A 30 -22.66 14.90 35.45
CA HIS A 30 -23.87 14.09 35.37
C HIS A 30 -24.96 14.58 36.36
N PRO A 31 -26.23 14.71 35.93
CA PRO A 31 -27.29 15.31 36.75
C PRO A 31 -27.51 14.59 38.10
N SER A 32 -27.27 13.28 38.17
CA SER A 32 -27.43 12.49 39.40
C SER A 32 -26.40 12.81 40.49
N LEU A 33 -25.23 13.35 40.11
CA LEU A 33 -24.18 13.76 41.03
C LEU A 33 -24.38 15.22 41.47
N LYS A 34 -24.78 16.07 40.53
CA LYS A 34 -25.01 17.51 40.77
C LYS A 34 -26.16 17.80 41.73
N GLY A 35 -27.15 16.91 41.83
CA GLY A 35 -28.24 17.02 42.81
C GLY A 35 -27.80 16.90 44.28
N ARG A 36 -26.56 16.44 44.54
CA ARG A 36 -26.05 16.19 45.89
C ARG A 36 -25.19 17.33 46.45
N ASP A 37 -24.53 18.11 45.58
CA ASP A 37 -23.55 19.14 45.99
C ASP A 37 -24.15 20.55 46.13
N VAL A 38 -25.33 20.82 45.56
CA VAL A 38 -26.00 22.14 45.67
C VAL A 38 -26.53 22.42 47.09
N ALA A 39 -26.52 21.42 47.97
CA ALA A 39 -26.95 21.57 49.36
C ALA A 39 -25.86 22.15 50.30
N ASP A 40 -24.58 22.24 49.91
CA ASP A 40 -23.52 22.50 50.90
C ASP A 40 -22.32 23.38 50.46
N ALA A 41 -22.40 24.12 49.34
CA ALA A 41 -21.25 24.89 48.84
C ALA A 41 -21.43 26.42 48.96
N GLN A 42 -20.92 27.00 50.05
CA GLN A 42 -20.52 28.42 50.07
C GLN A 42 -19.18 28.59 49.32
N PRO A 43 -19.01 29.61 48.45
CA PRO A 43 -17.76 29.81 47.74
C PRO A 43 -16.66 30.36 48.68
N PRO A 44 -15.44 29.80 48.69
CA PRO A 44 -14.33 30.37 49.44
C PRO A 44 -13.82 31.65 48.77
N LYS A 45 -13.59 32.67 49.59
CA LYS A 45 -13.08 33.98 49.19
C LYS A 45 -11.57 33.86 48.90
N SER A 46 -11.19 33.74 47.63
CA SER A 46 -9.78 33.69 47.23
C SER A 46 -9.11 35.06 47.38
N ALA A 47 -8.12 35.16 48.25
CA ALA A 47 -7.24 36.33 48.35
C ALA A 47 -6.25 36.33 47.18
N HIS A 48 -6.24 37.40 46.39
CA HIS A 48 -5.24 37.62 45.35
C HIS A 48 -3.90 38.05 45.98
N PRO A 49 -2.75 37.50 45.55
CA PRO A 49 -1.44 38.02 45.94
C PRO A 49 -1.23 39.42 45.34
N ALA A 50 -0.52 40.29 46.07
CA ALA A 50 -0.19 41.63 45.60
C ALA A 50 0.69 41.58 44.33
N PRO A 51 0.49 42.50 43.37
CA PRO A 51 1.24 42.49 42.12
C PRO A 51 2.74 42.78 42.34
N PRO A 52 3.64 42.15 41.56
CA PRO A 52 5.08 42.39 41.65
C PRO A 52 5.44 43.82 41.23
N ILE A 53 6.59 44.29 41.73
CA ILE A 53 7.17 45.62 41.53
C ILE A 53 7.16 45.97 40.04
N GLN A 54 6.46 47.04 39.67
CA GLN A 54 6.30 47.48 38.29
C GLN A 54 7.62 48.07 37.76
N THR A 55 8.09 47.54 36.63
CA THR A 55 9.13 48.17 35.80
C THR A 55 8.64 49.55 35.35
N GLY A 56 9.52 50.56 35.33
CA GLY A 56 9.16 51.95 35.04
C GLY A 56 8.28 52.09 33.78
N GLU A 57 7.18 52.80 33.92
CA GLU A 57 6.20 53.05 32.86
C GLU A 57 6.92 53.73 31.68
N GLY A 58 6.92 53.07 30.51
CA GLY A 58 7.62 53.53 29.30
C GLY A 58 8.94 52.82 28.98
N SER A 59 9.41 51.90 29.84
CA SER A 59 10.54 51.02 29.50
C SER A 59 10.16 50.02 28.40
N VAL A 60 11.16 49.53 27.65
CA VAL A 60 10.96 48.51 26.59
C VAL A 60 10.35 47.24 27.18
N ASP A 61 10.77 46.84 28.37
CA ASP A 61 10.24 45.67 29.08
C ASP A 61 8.77 45.88 29.50
N TYR A 62 8.41 47.10 29.92
CA TYR A 62 7.02 47.45 30.24
C TYR A 62 6.12 47.34 28.99
N LEU A 63 6.55 47.86 27.85
CA LEU A 63 5.80 47.76 26.59
C LEU A 63 5.73 46.32 26.07
N ALA A 64 6.81 45.55 26.17
CA ALA A 64 6.84 44.15 25.78
C ALA A 64 5.89 43.30 26.65
N ASN A 65 5.81 43.58 27.96
CA ASN A 65 4.87 42.91 28.86
C ASN A 65 3.41 43.27 28.54
N LEU A 66 3.11 44.55 28.25
CA LEU A 66 1.77 44.95 27.81
C LEU A 66 1.36 44.25 26.50
N GLN A 67 2.27 44.14 25.53
CA GLN A 67 2.01 43.40 24.30
C GLN A 67 1.80 41.91 24.56
N ALA A 68 2.59 41.30 25.45
CA ALA A 68 2.41 39.91 25.85
C ALA A 68 1.04 39.68 26.51
N ILE A 69 0.60 40.60 27.38
CA ILE A 69 -0.72 40.54 28.01
C ILE A 69 -1.83 40.67 26.96
N GLN A 70 -1.69 41.58 25.99
CA GLN A 70 -2.66 41.73 24.91
C GLN A 70 -2.75 40.48 24.02
N ASN A 71 -1.60 39.91 23.65
CA ASN A 71 -1.55 38.66 22.91
C ASN A 71 -2.16 37.50 23.69
N LEU A 72 -1.89 37.42 25.00
CA LEU A 72 -2.47 36.42 25.88
C LEU A 72 -3.99 36.60 26.02
N MET A 73 -4.47 37.84 26.14
CA MET A 73 -5.90 38.14 26.23
C MET A 73 -6.63 37.67 24.98
N GLY A 74 -6.09 37.96 23.78
CA GLY A 74 -6.63 37.47 22.52
C GLY A 74 -6.66 35.95 22.48
N ALA A 75 -5.52 35.29 22.76
CA ALA A 75 -5.43 33.83 22.72
C ALA A 75 -6.36 33.12 23.73
N VAL A 76 -6.52 33.68 24.94
CA VAL A 76 -7.44 33.14 25.95
C VAL A 76 -8.89 33.36 25.55
N SER A 77 -9.23 34.52 24.99
CA SER A 77 -10.59 34.79 24.49
C SER A 77 -10.96 33.83 23.36
N ASP A 78 -10.09 33.68 22.36
CA ASP A 78 -10.29 32.76 21.25
C ASP A 78 -10.43 31.31 21.74
N GLY A 79 -9.59 30.90 22.70
CA GLY A 79 -9.68 29.58 23.32
C GLY A 79 -11.00 29.36 24.07
N CYS A 80 -11.47 30.37 24.80
CA CYS A 80 -12.77 30.35 25.49
C CYS A 80 -13.93 30.26 24.49
N ASP A 81 -13.92 31.06 23.42
CA ASP A 81 -14.97 31.06 22.40
C ASP A 81 -15.07 29.70 21.71
N VAL A 82 -13.93 29.07 21.39
CA VAL A 82 -13.88 27.70 20.88
C VAL A 82 -14.42 26.71 21.92
N ALA A 83 -14.01 26.83 23.18
CA ALA A 83 -14.45 25.91 24.24
C ALA A 83 -15.97 25.97 24.49
N VAL A 84 -16.56 27.17 24.48
CA VAL A 84 -18.00 27.40 24.73
C VAL A 84 -18.87 26.64 23.73
N GLN A 85 -18.41 26.45 22.49
CA GLN A 85 -19.14 25.65 21.48
C GLN A 85 -19.30 24.18 21.89
N PHE A 86 -18.35 23.64 22.67
CA PHE A 86 -18.35 22.24 23.10
C PHE A 86 -19.03 22.01 24.46
N VAL A 87 -19.18 23.07 25.27
CA VAL A 87 -19.80 22.99 26.61
C VAL A 87 -21.17 22.29 26.61
N PRO A 88 -22.13 22.61 25.70
CA PRO A 88 -23.46 21.99 25.72
C PRO A 88 -23.44 20.46 25.57
N TYR A 89 -22.45 19.92 24.86
CA TYR A 89 -22.28 18.48 24.67
C TYR A 89 -21.68 17.80 25.91
N LEU A 90 -20.98 18.55 26.76
CA LEU A 90 -20.33 18.06 27.98
C LEU A 90 -21.18 18.25 29.25
N THR A 91 -22.22 19.10 29.22
CA THR A 91 -23.06 19.46 30.39
C THR A 91 -24.46 18.85 30.39
N TYR A 92 -24.71 17.79 29.61
CA TYR A 92 -26.04 17.15 29.46
C TYR A 92 -27.15 18.11 29.01
N SER A 93 -26.78 19.22 28.39
CA SER A 93 -27.72 20.21 27.84
C SER A 93 -28.18 19.83 26.43
N SER A 94 -27.54 18.84 25.82
CA SER A 94 -27.80 18.34 24.47
C SER A 94 -28.29 16.89 24.52
N PRO A 95 -29.24 16.48 23.64
CA PRO A 95 -29.70 15.08 23.57
C PRO A 95 -28.58 14.12 23.15
N TYR A 96 -27.51 14.62 22.52
CA TYR A 96 -26.38 13.82 22.06
C TYR A 96 -25.39 13.44 23.17
N THR A 97 -25.46 14.06 24.36
CA THR A 97 -24.49 13.82 25.44
C THR A 97 -24.45 12.35 25.89
N ASN A 98 -25.59 11.67 25.95
CA ASN A 98 -25.64 10.24 26.32
C ASN A 98 -25.02 9.33 25.25
N LEU A 99 -25.15 9.70 23.96
CA LEU A 99 -24.47 9.00 22.86
C LEU A 99 -22.96 9.22 22.94
N ILE A 100 -22.52 10.43 23.25
CA ILE A 100 -21.09 10.75 23.42
C ILE A 100 -20.51 9.98 24.63
N LEU A 101 -21.25 9.90 25.74
CA LEU A 101 -20.85 9.11 26.91
C LEU A 101 -20.72 7.62 26.58
N SER A 102 -21.74 7.02 25.98
CA SER A 102 -21.74 5.59 25.64
C SER A 102 -20.67 5.26 24.60
N PHE A 103 -20.54 6.10 23.56
CA PHE A 103 -19.47 5.96 22.58
C PHE A 103 -18.09 6.11 23.21
N GLY A 104 -17.88 7.11 24.08
CA GLY A 104 -16.64 7.32 24.80
C GLY A 104 -16.28 6.16 25.74
N LEU A 105 -17.28 5.55 26.38
CA LEU A 105 -17.09 4.39 27.26
C LEU A 105 -16.71 3.15 26.45
N VAL A 106 -17.46 2.86 25.38
CA VAL A 106 -17.19 1.72 24.50
C VAL A 106 -15.83 1.87 23.83
N SER A 107 -15.49 3.06 23.32
CA SER A 107 -14.19 3.32 22.70
C SER A 107 -13.06 3.20 23.72
N PHE A 108 -13.21 3.74 24.93
CA PHE A 108 -12.23 3.60 26.00
C PHE A 108 -11.98 2.13 26.35
N LEU A 109 -13.05 1.35 26.54
CA LEU A 109 -12.95 -0.08 26.85
C LEU A 109 -12.33 -0.89 25.70
N ALA A 110 -12.66 -0.59 24.44
CA ALA A 110 -12.08 -1.23 23.27
C ALA A 110 -10.59 -0.88 23.06
N MET A 111 -10.17 0.33 23.44
CA MET A 111 -8.79 0.76 23.32
C MET A 111 -7.85 0.08 24.31
N ILE A 112 -8.32 -0.36 25.48
CA ILE A 112 -7.50 -1.05 26.49
C ILE A 112 -6.81 -2.32 25.97
N PRO A 113 -7.50 -3.31 25.37
CA PRO A 113 -6.85 -4.48 24.81
C PRO A 113 -5.99 -4.13 23.60
N LEU A 114 -6.45 -3.22 22.73
CA LEU A 114 -5.72 -2.82 21.54
C LEU A 114 -4.34 -2.20 21.87
N VAL A 115 -4.30 -1.37 22.92
CA VAL A 115 -3.08 -0.72 23.42
C VAL A 115 -2.07 -1.73 24.02
N ASN A 116 -2.54 -2.90 24.46
CA ASN A 116 -1.68 -3.96 24.98
C ASN A 116 -1.24 -4.97 23.91
N MET A 117 -2.06 -5.21 22.87
CA MET A 117 -1.69 -6.11 21.76
C MET A 117 -0.66 -5.49 20.81
N ILE A 118 -0.72 -4.17 20.61
CA ILE A 118 0.18 -3.47 19.70
C ILE A 118 1.42 -2.99 20.47
N PRO A 119 2.65 -3.21 19.95
CA PRO A 119 3.86 -2.61 20.52
C PRO A 119 3.90 -1.11 20.23
N ILE A 120 3.06 -0.32 20.91
CA ILE A 120 2.79 1.08 20.52
C ILE A 120 4.05 1.95 20.49
N ARG A 121 5.02 1.69 21.37
CA ARG A 121 6.30 2.42 21.34
C ARG A 121 7.03 2.24 20.01
N ALA A 122 7.07 1.01 19.50
CA ALA A 122 7.68 0.70 18.22
C ALA A 122 6.87 1.29 17.07
N THR A 123 5.53 1.19 17.11
CA THR A 123 4.70 1.75 16.04
C THR A 123 4.78 3.27 15.98
N CYS A 124 4.70 3.97 17.12
CA CYS A 124 4.89 5.42 17.17
C CYS A 124 6.25 5.79 16.61
N LEU A 125 7.33 5.14 17.08
CA LEU A 125 8.69 5.38 16.62
C LEU A 125 8.83 5.20 15.11
N VAL A 126 8.34 4.08 14.56
CA VAL A 126 8.41 3.80 13.12
C VAL A 126 7.58 4.81 12.33
N ILE A 127 6.33 5.06 12.74
CA ILE A 127 5.42 5.95 12.02
C ILE A 127 5.98 7.37 11.91
N GLY A 128 6.56 7.94 12.96
CA GLY A 128 7.10 9.29 12.83
C GLY A 128 8.57 9.37 12.42
N LEU A 129 9.35 8.27 12.43
CA LEU A 129 10.64 8.23 11.73
C LEU A 129 10.47 8.03 10.21
N LEU A 130 9.38 7.39 9.79
CA LEU A 130 9.12 7.06 8.38
C LEU A 130 9.10 8.29 7.47
N PRO A 131 8.41 9.41 7.79
CA PRO A 131 8.48 10.62 7.00
C PRO A 131 9.92 11.12 6.83
N PHE A 132 10.71 11.17 7.91
CA PHE A 132 12.11 11.59 7.83
C PHE A 132 12.94 10.66 6.96
N PHE A 133 12.72 9.34 7.08
CA PHE A 133 13.41 8.36 6.26
C PHE A 133 13.06 8.51 4.78
N VAL A 134 11.78 8.67 4.44
CA VAL A 134 11.29 8.82 3.06
C VAL A 134 11.70 10.16 2.43
N THR A 135 11.74 11.24 3.21
CA THR A 135 12.16 12.56 2.73
C THR A 135 13.68 12.76 2.72
N HIS A 136 14.45 11.78 3.23
CA HIS A 136 15.89 11.93 3.31
C HIS A 136 16.53 11.84 1.91
N PRO A 137 17.44 12.76 1.53
CA PRO A 137 18.00 12.83 0.18
C PRO A 137 18.74 11.54 -0.22
N PHE A 138 19.42 10.88 0.72
CA PHE A 138 20.03 9.56 0.45
C PHE A 138 18.97 8.49 0.11
N THR A 139 17.84 8.50 0.80
CA THR A 139 16.77 7.54 0.52
C THR A 139 16.15 7.82 -0.84
N GLN A 140 15.94 9.10 -1.17
CA GLN A 140 15.36 9.52 -2.45
C GLN A 140 16.26 9.28 -3.65
N HIS A 141 17.57 9.52 -3.52
CA HIS A 141 18.50 9.44 -4.64
C HIS A 141 19.25 8.11 -4.74
N THR A 142 19.29 7.31 -3.68
CA THR A 142 20.03 6.04 -3.66
C THR A 142 19.12 4.86 -3.43
N LEU A 143 18.36 4.83 -2.32
CA LEU A 143 17.54 3.65 -1.99
C LEU A 143 16.32 3.48 -2.89
N LEU A 144 15.58 4.55 -3.18
CA LEU A 144 14.38 4.47 -4.01
C LEU A 144 14.71 4.02 -5.45
N PRO A 145 15.72 4.57 -6.13
CA PRO A 145 16.12 4.08 -7.45
C PRO A 145 16.63 2.63 -7.43
N ILE A 146 17.37 2.21 -6.39
CA ILE A 146 17.81 0.82 -6.24
C ILE A 146 16.61 -0.11 -5.99
N LEU A 147 15.62 0.33 -5.22
CA LEU A 147 14.41 -0.43 -4.96
C LEU A 147 13.54 -0.53 -6.23
N GLN A 148 13.48 0.54 -7.02
CA GLN A 148 12.81 0.56 -8.32
C GLN A 148 13.55 -0.30 -9.35
N SER A 149 14.89 -0.29 -9.36
CA SER A 149 15.70 -1.15 -10.24
C SER A 149 15.75 -2.61 -9.77
N SER A 150 15.31 -2.90 -8.54
CA SER A 150 15.13 -4.27 -8.03
C SER A 150 13.69 -4.77 -8.22
N GLY A 151 13.05 -4.36 -9.32
CA GLY A 151 11.76 -4.87 -9.78
C GLY A 151 11.66 -6.40 -9.73
N VAL A 152 12.77 -7.12 -9.97
CA VAL A 152 12.85 -8.58 -9.84
C VAL A 152 12.46 -9.08 -8.43
N ILE A 153 12.89 -8.40 -7.36
CA ILE A 153 12.58 -8.78 -5.98
C ILE A 153 11.11 -8.47 -5.66
N LEU A 154 10.63 -7.30 -6.08
CA LEU A 154 9.23 -6.91 -5.87
C LEU A 154 8.28 -7.84 -6.65
N ASN A 155 8.61 -8.17 -7.90
CA ASN A 155 7.87 -9.12 -8.72
C ASN A 155 7.86 -10.51 -8.08
N SER A 156 9.01 -10.97 -7.57
CA SER A 156 9.10 -12.25 -6.84
C SER A 156 8.23 -12.26 -5.57
N LEU A 157 8.19 -11.16 -4.82
CA LEU A 157 7.31 -11.03 -3.66
C LEU A 157 5.84 -10.99 -4.05
N HIS A 158 5.52 -10.28 -5.13
CA HIS A 158 4.17 -10.19 -5.68
C HIS A 158 3.67 -11.56 -6.15
N GLU A 159 4.50 -12.32 -6.86
CA GLU A 159 4.19 -13.71 -7.24
C GLU A 159 3.95 -14.61 -6.03
N ARG A 160 4.79 -14.50 -4.99
CA ARG A 160 4.60 -15.28 -3.75
C ARG A 160 3.31 -14.90 -3.04
N ALA A 161 2.96 -13.62 -2.98
CA ALA A 161 1.72 -13.15 -2.39
C ALA A 161 0.51 -13.66 -3.20
N LEU A 162 0.57 -13.55 -4.52
CA LEU A 162 -0.43 -14.07 -5.45
C LEU A 162 -0.59 -15.59 -5.31
N ARG A 163 0.52 -16.31 -5.13
CA ARG A 163 0.50 -17.76 -4.93
C ARG A 163 -0.10 -18.14 -3.58
N PHE A 164 0.19 -17.40 -2.53
CA PHE A 164 -0.41 -17.61 -1.21
C PHE A 164 -1.92 -17.45 -1.25
N ILE A 165 -2.43 -16.44 -1.97
CA ILE A 165 -3.87 -16.24 -2.17
C ILE A 165 -4.50 -17.42 -2.92
N ASP A 166 -3.79 -18.02 -3.87
CA ASP A 166 -4.31 -19.18 -4.62
C ASP A 166 -4.33 -20.44 -3.78
N ASP A 167 -3.29 -20.66 -2.98
CA ASP A 167 -3.22 -21.78 -2.04
C ASP A 167 -4.39 -21.72 -1.04
N ASP A 168 -4.78 -20.53 -0.58
CA ASP A 168 -5.94 -20.33 0.28
C ASP A 168 -7.27 -20.62 -0.42
N LYS A 169 -7.37 -20.35 -1.73
CA LYS A 169 -8.56 -20.64 -2.54
C LYS A 169 -8.67 -22.11 -2.97
N LEU A 170 -7.64 -22.91 -2.72
CA LEU A 170 -7.55 -24.26 -3.24
C LEU A 170 -8.43 -25.23 -2.43
N GLU A 171 -9.37 -25.89 -3.09
CA GLU A 171 -10.20 -26.91 -2.44
C GLU A 171 -9.40 -28.13 -1.93
N ASP A 172 -9.86 -28.75 -0.84
CA ASP A 172 -9.25 -29.94 -0.20
C ASP A 172 -8.97 -31.10 -1.17
N LYS A 173 -9.79 -31.24 -2.22
CA LYS A 173 -9.62 -32.30 -3.23
C LYS A 173 -8.27 -32.18 -3.96
N HIS A 174 -7.81 -30.95 -4.20
CA HIS A 174 -6.57 -30.67 -4.92
C HIS A 174 -5.34 -30.99 -4.06
N TRP A 175 -5.39 -30.67 -2.76
CA TRP A 175 -4.30 -30.93 -1.81
C TRP A 175 -3.94 -32.41 -1.67
N ARG A 176 -4.88 -33.31 -1.97
CA ARG A 176 -4.68 -34.77 -1.91
C ARG A 176 -4.30 -35.40 -3.24
N THR A 177 -4.21 -34.62 -4.30
CA THR A 177 -3.89 -35.07 -5.66
C THR A 177 -2.52 -34.61 -6.09
N GLU A 178 -1.97 -35.23 -7.13
CA GLU A 178 -0.72 -34.77 -7.72
C GLU A 178 -0.96 -33.43 -8.43
N LEU A 179 -0.31 -32.36 -7.96
CA LEU A 179 -0.33 -31.04 -8.58
C LEU A 179 0.91 -30.86 -9.45
N ARG A 180 0.71 -30.35 -10.66
CA ARG A 180 1.79 -29.93 -11.57
C ARG A 180 1.49 -28.56 -12.14
N GLU A 181 2.52 -27.90 -12.64
CA GLU A 181 2.39 -26.65 -13.37
C GLU A 181 2.60 -26.91 -14.85
N VAL A 182 1.69 -26.38 -15.65
CA VAL A 182 1.87 -26.30 -17.09
C VAL A 182 2.30 -24.89 -17.47
N GLU A 183 3.12 -24.82 -18.50
CA GLU A 183 3.64 -23.58 -19.02
C GLU A 183 3.19 -23.36 -20.45
N LEU A 184 2.99 -22.09 -20.76
CA LEU A 184 2.68 -21.59 -22.08
C LEU A 184 3.48 -20.33 -22.33
N TRP A 185 3.90 -20.11 -23.57
CA TRP A 185 4.82 -19.05 -23.92
C TRP A 185 4.21 -18.18 -25.01
N GLU A 186 4.12 -16.90 -24.72
CA GLU A 186 3.64 -15.85 -25.62
C GLU A 186 4.82 -15.13 -26.24
N ASN A 187 4.83 -15.01 -27.57
CA ASN A 187 5.91 -14.39 -28.34
C ASN A 187 5.34 -13.25 -29.19
N GLU A 188 5.99 -12.09 -29.17
CA GLU A 188 5.60 -10.94 -29.98
C GLU A 188 6.81 -10.22 -30.56
N ARG A 189 6.57 -9.50 -31.66
CA ARG A 189 7.58 -8.69 -32.32
C ARG A 189 7.11 -7.25 -32.46
N TRP A 190 8.02 -6.35 -32.19
CA TRP A 190 7.84 -4.93 -32.44
C TRP A 190 8.23 -4.61 -33.87
N ILE A 191 7.39 -3.85 -34.56
CA ILE A 191 7.68 -3.26 -35.86
C ILE A 191 7.44 -1.75 -35.76
N ARG A 192 8.36 -0.98 -36.35
CA ARG A 192 8.23 0.47 -36.47
C ARG A 192 7.08 0.79 -37.43
N GLY A 193 6.17 1.67 -37.01
CA GLY A 193 5.07 2.12 -37.86
C GLY A 193 5.59 2.81 -39.11
N ALA A 194 4.99 2.52 -40.27
CA ALA A 194 5.35 3.11 -41.55
C ALA A 194 5.01 4.62 -41.66
N SER A 195 4.35 5.20 -40.66
CA SER A 195 3.79 6.56 -40.68
C SER A 195 4.72 7.67 -40.18
N SER A 196 6.03 7.41 -40.04
CA SER A 196 6.98 8.43 -39.59
C SER A 196 8.30 8.32 -40.33
N ALA A 197 8.27 8.63 -41.63
CA ALA A 197 9.43 9.10 -42.39
C ALA A 197 9.71 10.59 -42.11
N SER A 198 9.39 11.07 -40.90
CA SER A 198 9.82 12.37 -40.39
C SER A 198 11.01 12.14 -39.48
N ASP A 199 12.07 12.89 -39.73
CA ASP A 199 13.45 12.83 -39.20
C ASP A 199 13.57 13.04 -37.66
N ASP A 200 12.46 12.92 -36.93
CA ASP A 200 12.41 13.09 -35.48
C ASP A 200 12.60 11.73 -34.81
N LEU A 201 13.88 11.40 -34.55
CA LEU A 201 14.34 10.16 -33.89
C LEU A 201 13.79 9.96 -32.47
N SER A 202 13.09 10.95 -31.91
CA SER A 202 12.74 11.01 -30.50
C SER A 202 11.48 10.21 -30.09
N LYS A 203 10.65 9.77 -31.04
CA LYS A 203 9.53 8.83 -30.78
C LYS A 203 9.30 7.90 -31.97
N ALA A 204 9.99 6.77 -31.99
CA ALA A 204 9.67 5.69 -32.90
C ALA A 204 8.31 5.08 -32.48
N GLU A 205 7.20 5.59 -33.03
CA GLU A 205 5.89 4.96 -32.87
C GLU A 205 5.93 3.59 -33.58
N GLY A 206 5.73 2.53 -32.81
CA GLY A 206 5.67 1.17 -33.33
C GLY A 206 4.81 0.28 -32.46
N THR A 207 4.39 -0.85 -33.02
CA THR A 207 3.35 -1.69 -32.43
C THR A 207 3.89 -3.08 -32.16
N TRP A 208 3.57 -3.61 -30.98
CA TRP A 208 3.77 -5.02 -30.65
C TRP A 208 2.63 -5.86 -31.21
N ALA A 209 2.95 -6.91 -31.96
CA ALA A 209 1.94 -7.88 -32.36
C ALA A 209 2.53 -9.27 -32.61
N LYS A 210 1.66 -10.28 -32.55
CA LYS A 210 1.93 -11.66 -32.95
C LYS A 210 2.07 -11.79 -34.47
N ASN A 211 1.25 -11.02 -35.20
CA ASN A 211 1.28 -10.99 -36.67
C ASN A 211 2.55 -10.35 -37.22
N ASN A 212 3.30 -9.64 -36.38
CA ASN A 212 4.56 -9.05 -36.78
C ASN A 212 5.66 -10.10 -36.90
N LEU A 213 5.43 -11.33 -36.41
CA LEU A 213 6.46 -12.35 -36.38
C LEU A 213 6.89 -12.77 -37.81
N LYS A 214 8.20 -12.90 -38.04
CA LYS A 214 8.82 -13.28 -39.32
C LYS A 214 8.56 -14.76 -39.65
N LEU A 215 8.46 -15.07 -40.94
CA LEU A 215 8.42 -16.46 -41.42
C LEU A 215 9.70 -17.20 -41.00
N GLY A 216 9.55 -18.33 -40.33
CA GLY A 216 10.69 -19.12 -39.83
C GLY A 216 11.28 -18.63 -38.52
N GLU A 217 10.55 -17.86 -37.72
CA GLU A 217 10.88 -17.59 -36.32
C GLU A 217 9.94 -18.28 -35.33
N ARG A 218 10.15 -18.06 -34.03
CA ARG A 218 9.31 -18.60 -32.96
C ARG A 218 7.82 -18.33 -33.23
N LYS A 219 6.97 -19.34 -33.02
CA LYS A 219 5.51 -19.22 -33.17
C LYS A 219 4.94 -18.27 -32.11
N ALA A 220 3.82 -17.60 -32.41
CA ALA A 220 3.14 -16.68 -31.48
C ALA A 220 2.82 -17.29 -30.11
N TRP A 221 2.46 -18.57 -30.11
CA TRP A 221 2.23 -19.38 -28.92
C TRP A 221 3.05 -20.66 -28.98
N THR A 222 3.72 -21.00 -27.89
CA THR A 222 4.55 -22.22 -27.79
C THR A 222 4.36 -22.87 -26.42
N ARG A 223 4.42 -24.20 -26.31
CA ARG A 223 4.34 -24.91 -25.02
C ARG A 223 5.73 -25.18 -24.45
N GLY A 224 6.74 -25.24 -25.32
CA GLY A 224 8.13 -25.43 -24.92
C GLY A 224 8.90 -24.13 -24.76
N ARG A 225 9.88 -24.14 -23.84
CA ARG A 225 10.89 -23.09 -23.70
C ARG A 225 11.73 -22.91 -24.98
N ASP A 226 11.87 -23.94 -25.80
CA ASP A 226 12.59 -23.89 -27.08
C ASP A 226 12.03 -22.84 -28.05
N GLY A 227 10.74 -22.48 -27.94
CA GLY A 227 10.07 -21.52 -28.83
C GLY A 227 9.53 -22.14 -30.11
N TRP A 228 9.43 -23.46 -30.16
CA TRP A 228 8.99 -24.21 -31.35
C TRP A 228 8.01 -25.33 -30.99
N SER A 229 8.21 -25.97 -29.84
CA SER A 229 7.40 -27.12 -29.42
C SER A 229 5.98 -26.75 -29.01
N GLY A 230 5.03 -27.63 -29.33
CA GLY A 230 3.67 -27.64 -28.77
C GLY A 230 2.55 -27.07 -29.63
N VAL A 231 2.86 -26.59 -30.84
CA VAL A 231 1.87 -26.21 -31.86
C VAL A 231 2.29 -26.88 -33.17
N GLY A 232 1.49 -27.82 -33.67
CA GLY A 232 1.70 -28.52 -34.94
C GLY A 232 1.61 -27.58 -36.14
N ASP A 233 2.22 -27.97 -37.26
CA ASP A 233 2.19 -27.19 -38.51
C ASP A 233 0.82 -27.25 -39.21
N ASP A 234 -0.03 -28.17 -38.79
CA ASP A 234 -1.43 -28.34 -39.16
C ASP A 234 -2.40 -27.51 -38.29
N GLY A 235 -1.87 -26.69 -37.37
CA GLY A 235 -2.68 -25.98 -36.36
C GLY A 235 -3.13 -26.87 -35.21
N SER A 236 -2.73 -28.15 -35.18
CA SER A 236 -3.03 -29.02 -34.04
C SER A 236 -2.30 -28.52 -32.79
N GLY A 237 -3.06 -28.24 -31.73
CA GLY A 237 -2.51 -27.67 -30.51
C GLY A 237 -2.34 -26.16 -30.49
N GLU A 238 -2.87 -25.46 -31.51
CA GLU A 238 -3.06 -24.01 -31.47
C GLU A 238 -3.82 -23.62 -30.20
N VAL A 239 -3.26 -22.65 -29.49
CA VAL A 239 -3.82 -22.16 -28.24
C VAL A 239 -5.01 -21.28 -28.60
N SER A 240 -6.22 -21.73 -28.23
CA SER A 240 -7.42 -20.93 -28.39
C SER A 240 -7.28 -19.58 -27.67
N SER A 241 -8.09 -18.59 -28.05
CA SER A 241 -8.12 -17.26 -27.42
C SER A 241 -8.31 -17.26 -25.90
N ASN A 242 -8.73 -18.39 -25.31
CA ASN A 242 -8.86 -18.61 -23.87
C ASN A 242 -7.66 -19.34 -23.23
N LEU A 243 -6.49 -19.37 -23.88
CA LEU A 243 -5.26 -19.99 -23.33
C LEU A 243 -5.41 -21.48 -22.97
N THR A 244 -6.40 -22.19 -23.49
CA THR A 244 -6.68 -23.57 -23.11
C THR A 244 -6.25 -24.54 -24.19
N PHE A 245 -5.57 -25.61 -23.78
CA PHE A 245 -5.19 -26.75 -24.60
C PHE A 245 -5.55 -28.06 -23.92
N SER A 246 -5.62 -29.15 -24.69
CA SER A 246 -5.92 -30.48 -24.16
C SER A 246 -4.75 -31.02 -23.34
N LEU A 247 -5.05 -31.39 -22.09
CA LEU A 247 -4.12 -32.08 -21.22
C LEU A 247 -4.13 -33.58 -21.51
N SER A 248 -3.07 -34.28 -21.09
CA SER A 248 -3.05 -35.75 -21.11
C SER A 248 -4.20 -36.32 -20.26
N PRO A 249 -4.78 -37.49 -20.63
CA PRO A 249 -5.90 -38.07 -19.91
C PRO A 249 -5.67 -38.17 -18.39
N GLY A 250 -6.68 -37.78 -17.61
CA GLY A 250 -6.63 -37.75 -16.15
C GLY A 250 -6.06 -36.46 -15.54
N TRP A 251 -5.58 -35.52 -16.35
CA TRP A 251 -5.15 -34.20 -15.88
C TRP A 251 -6.21 -33.14 -16.15
N PHE A 252 -6.46 -32.31 -15.15
CA PHE A 252 -7.45 -31.24 -15.19
C PHE A 252 -6.84 -29.93 -14.72
N PHE A 253 -7.30 -28.81 -15.27
CA PHE A 253 -6.94 -27.50 -14.75
C PHE A 253 -7.61 -27.27 -13.40
N VAL A 254 -6.89 -26.65 -12.47
CA VAL A 254 -7.48 -26.16 -11.23
C VAL A 254 -8.51 -25.09 -11.58
N GLU A 255 -9.76 -25.27 -11.13
CA GLU A 255 -10.87 -24.42 -11.55
C GLU A 255 -10.89 -23.05 -10.86
N THR A 256 -10.25 -22.95 -9.69
CA THR A 256 -10.18 -21.73 -8.86
C THR A 256 -9.12 -20.74 -9.34
N GLU A 257 -8.31 -21.12 -10.32
CA GLU A 257 -7.17 -20.36 -10.82
C GLU A 257 -7.25 -20.19 -12.33
N ASP A 258 -6.70 -19.08 -12.83
CA ASP A 258 -6.50 -18.84 -14.25
C ASP A 258 -5.00 -18.71 -14.56
N TRP A 259 -4.65 -18.57 -15.84
CA TRP A 259 -3.28 -18.38 -16.29
C TRP A 259 -2.63 -17.14 -15.68
N ARG A 260 -1.39 -17.30 -15.23
CA ARG A 260 -0.61 -16.22 -14.63
C ARG A 260 0.68 -15.97 -15.36
N PRO A 261 1.05 -14.70 -15.60
CA PRO A 261 2.38 -14.38 -16.10
C PRO A 261 3.42 -14.68 -15.02
N ASP A 262 4.57 -15.23 -15.42
CA ASP A 262 5.80 -15.33 -14.61
C ASP A 262 6.45 -13.94 -14.58
N LEU A 263 6.08 -13.14 -13.58
CA LEU A 263 6.60 -11.80 -13.30
C LEU A 263 8.07 -11.83 -12.82
N GLY A 264 8.48 -12.93 -12.18
CA GLY A 264 9.84 -13.12 -11.68
C GLY A 264 10.84 -13.33 -12.81
N GLY A 265 10.38 -13.77 -13.99
CA GLY A 265 11.25 -14.05 -15.12
C GLY A 265 12.26 -15.14 -14.80
N SER A 266 11.90 -16.10 -13.94
CA SER A 266 12.79 -17.15 -13.41
C SER A 266 13.52 -17.96 -14.49
N TRP A 267 13.00 -17.92 -15.70
CA TRP A 267 13.52 -18.60 -16.86
C TRP A 267 14.68 -17.86 -17.56
N VAL A 268 14.95 -16.58 -17.22
CA VAL A 268 16.08 -15.80 -17.73
C VAL A 268 16.84 -15.06 -16.63
N PRO A 269 17.96 -15.61 -16.15
CA PRO A 269 18.94 -14.84 -15.38
C PRO A 269 19.80 -13.97 -16.31
N PRO A 270 20.26 -12.76 -15.90
CA PRO A 270 20.14 -12.16 -14.56
C PRO A 270 19.05 -11.07 -14.41
N ASP A 271 18.56 -10.49 -15.51
CA ASP A 271 17.77 -9.24 -15.47
C ASP A 271 16.28 -9.45 -15.15
N GLY A 272 15.78 -10.68 -15.20
CA GLY A 272 14.36 -11.00 -14.93
C GLY A 272 13.40 -10.45 -15.99
N ALA A 273 12.12 -10.34 -15.63
CA ALA A 273 11.06 -9.83 -16.49
C ALA A 273 10.54 -8.46 -16.03
N ASP A 274 9.81 -7.77 -16.90
CA ASP A 274 9.12 -6.52 -16.56
C ASP A 274 7.95 -6.74 -15.59
N GLU A 275 7.28 -5.64 -15.20
CA GLU A 275 6.10 -5.66 -14.31
C GLU A 275 4.94 -6.54 -14.81
N ASN A 276 4.92 -6.90 -16.10
CA ASN A 276 3.90 -7.70 -16.74
C ASN A 276 4.39 -9.10 -17.13
N GLY A 277 5.62 -9.48 -16.75
CA GLY A 277 6.25 -10.78 -17.06
C GLY A 277 6.85 -10.89 -18.47
N TRP A 278 7.05 -9.78 -19.18
CA TRP A 278 7.75 -9.78 -20.46
C TRP A 278 9.26 -9.70 -20.29
N VAL A 279 9.96 -10.44 -21.14
CA VAL A 279 11.40 -10.33 -21.35
C VAL A 279 11.63 -9.88 -22.79
N TYR A 280 12.43 -8.83 -22.96
CA TYR A 280 12.74 -8.22 -24.24
C TYR A 280 14.07 -8.75 -24.76
N THR A 281 14.15 -8.98 -26.06
CA THR A 281 15.34 -9.45 -26.77
C THR A 281 15.52 -8.69 -28.08
N ASN A 282 16.72 -8.77 -28.65
CA ASN A 282 17.00 -8.18 -29.96
C ASN A 282 16.23 -8.88 -31.10
N ASP A 283 16.46 -8.45 -32.35
CA ASP A 283 15.79 -8.98 -33.55
C ASP A 283 15.94 -10.50 -33.76
N ILE A 284 16.94 -11.13 -33.11
CA ILE A 284 17.29 -12.55 -33.24
C ILE A 284 17.10 -13.35 -31.95
N TRP A 285 16.29 -12.85 -31.00
CA TRP A 285 15.97 -13.53 -29.74
C TRP A 285 17.17 -13.75 -28.79
N LEU A 286 18.16 -12.87 -28.85
CA LEU A 286 19.34 -12.86 -27.98
C LEU A 286 19.35 -11.62 -27.08
N TYR A 287 20.22 -11.66 -26.06
CA TYR A 287 20.40 -10.60 -25.05
C TYR A 287 19.08 -10.29 -24.35
N PRO A 288 18.69 -11.09 -23.34
CA PRO A 288 17.44 -10.86 -22.64
C PRO A 288 17.56 -9.70 -21.64
N HIS A 289 16.58 -8.80 -21.63
CA HIS A 289 16.48 -7.70 -20.67
C HIS A 289 15.05 -7.52 -20.18
N ALA A 290 14.90 -6.99 -18.96
CA ALA A 290 13.60 -6.66 -18.37
C ALA A 290 12.93 -5.44 -19.02
N HIS A 291 13.67 -4.60 -19.75
CA HIS A 291 13.12 -3.40 -20.38
C HIS A 291 13.49 -3.33 -21.86
N PRO A 292 12.63 -2.73 -22.71
CA PRO A 292 12.94 -2.55 -24.11
C PRO A 292 14.06 -1.52 -24.28
N LEU A 293 15.10 -1.87 -25.04
CA LEU A 293 16.23 -0.97 -25.33
C LEU A 293 15.93 -0.09 -26.55
N GLU A 294 16.22 1.20 -26.44
CA GLU A 294 16.00 2.20 -27.50
C GLU A 294 16.82 1.88 -28.75
N ASP A 295 18.05 1.39 -28.59
CA ASP A 295 18.92 0.98 -29.70
C ASP A 295 18.28 -0.12 -30.58
N TRP A 296 17.48 -1.01 -29.97
CA TRP A 296 16.75 -2.05 -30.72
C TRP A 296 15.50 -1.52 -31.40
N MET A 297 14.84 -0.52 -30.82
CA MET A 297 13.78 0.22 -31.52
C MET A 297 14.34 0.96 -32.74
N ALA A 298 15.52 1.55 -32.62
CA ALA A 298 16.17 2.30 -33.68
C ALA A 298 16.67 1.39 -34.83
N SER A 299 17.22 0.21 -34.49
CA SER A 299 17.82 -0.72 -35.46
C SER A 299 16.83 -1.59 -36.25
N GLY A 300 15.51 -1.39 -36.07
CA GLY A 300 14.50 -1.93 -36.98
C GLY A 300 13.82 -3.22 -36.56
N GLY A 301 13.88 -3.58 -35.27
CA GLY A 301 13.05 -4.66 -34.74
C GLY A 301 13.53 -5.18 -33.38
N MET A 302 12.57 -5.44 -32.49
CA MET A 302 12.83 -6.15 -31.24
C MET A 302 11.78 -7.23 -31.01
N THR A 303 12.10 -8.18 -30.15
CA THR A 303 11.22 -9.29 -29.80
C THR A 303 10.95 -9.27 -28.31
N ARG A 304 9.80 -9.81 -27.89
CA ARG A 304 9.51 -10.02 -26.48
C ARG A 304 8.83 -11.36 -26.28
N ARG A 305 9.06 -11.93 -25.09
CA ARG A 305 8.52 -13.22 -24.70
C ARG A 305 8.04 -13.19 -23.26
N ARG A 306 6.91 -13.84 -23.02
CA ARG A 306 6.31 -13.98 -21.70
C ARG A 306 5.91 -15.42 -21.44
N ARG A 307 6.21 -15.88 -20.24
CA ARG A 307 5.82 -17.20 -19.76
C ARG A 307 4.56 -17.08 -18.94
N TRP A 308 3.60 -17.92 -19.26
CA TRP A 308 2.33 -18.11 -18.57
C TRP A 308 2.37 -19.45 -17.87
N THR A 309 1.88 -19.51 -16.64
CA THR A 309 1.81 -20.73 -15.85
C THR A 309 0.41 -20.95 -15.29
N ARG A 310 0.01 -22.21 -15.14
CA ARG A 310 -1.25 -22.59 -14.50
C ARG A 310 -1.11 -23.96 -13.86
N ARG A 311 -1.76 -24.17 -12.71
CA ARG A 311 -1.79 -25.47 -12.05
C ARG A 311 -2.77 -26.43 -12.69
N ILE A 312 -2.34 -27.69 -12.75
CA ILE A 312 -3.15 -28.84 -13.12
C ILE A 312 -3.08 -29.87 -12.00
N TYR A 313 -4.14 -30.64 -11.82
CA TYR A 313 -4.20 -31.73 -10.87
C TYR A 313 -4.55 -33.06 -11.55
N TYR A 314 -4.04 -34.14 -11.01
CA TYR A 314 -4.32 -35.48 -11.50
C TYR A 314 -5.53 -36.10 -10.80
N SER A 315 -6.55 -36.47 -11.57
CA SER A 315 -7.73 -37.22 -11.10
C SER A 315 -7.93 -38.46 -11.98
N PRO A 316 -7.58 -39.67 -11.49
CA PRO A 316 -7.73 -40.90 -12.25
C PRO A 316 -9.19 -41.38 -12.35
N LYS A 317 -10.12 -40.73 -11.62
CA LYS A 317 -11.50 -41.22 -11.45
C LYS A 317 -12.47 -40.78 -12.54
N THR A 318 -12.06 -39.92 -13.47
CA THR A 318 -12.90 -39.50 -14.59
C THR A 318 -12.74 -40.50 -15.74
N ARG A 319 -13.24 -41.74 -15.56
CA ARG A 319 -13.59 -42.61 -16.69
C ARG A 319 -14.88 -42.05 -17.28
N VAL A 320 -14.80 -41.57 -18.53
CA VAL A 320 -15.98 -41.44 -19.41
C VAL A 320 -16.55 -42.82 -19.67
#